data_AF-A0A0S8IH63-F1
#
_entry.id   AF-A0A0S8IH63-F1
#
_cell.length_a   1.000
_cell.length_b   1.000
_cell.length_c   1.000
_cell.angle_alpha   90.00
_cell.angle_beta   90.00
_cell.angle_gamma   90.00
#
_symmetry.space_group_name_H-M   'P 1'
#
loop_
_entity.id
_entity.type
_entity.pdbx_description
1 polymer ?
#
loop_
_entity_poly.entity_id
_entity_poly.type
_entity_poly.pdbx_seq_one_letter_code
_entity_poly.pdbx_strand_id
1 'polypeptide(L)'
;MRKNLCVGILRETRDEEQRVPLTPADVNWLIRRGISVEVESSHTRIFKDHMYRKSGARIVDRFSKASFLLGIKTPRTEDLYANK
;
A
#
# COMPACT_ATOMS: atom_id res chain seq x y z
N MET A 1 9.94 6.84 22.25
CA MET A 1 8.91 5.85 21.89
C MET A 1 9.09 5.46 20.43
N ARG A 2 9.23 4.18 20.09
CA ARG A 2 9.22 3.76 18.68
C ARG A 2 7.80 3.98 18.14
N LYS A 3 7.63 4.80 17.10
CA LYS A 3 6.35 4.87 16.39
C LYS A 3 6.04 3.48 15.84
N ASN A 4 4.82 2.98 16.05
CA ASN A 4 4.36 1.77 15.38
C ASN A 4 4.43 2.00 13.86
N LEU A 5 5.28 1.23 13.18
CA LEU A 5 5.41 1.28 11.73
C LEU A 5 4.14 0.73 11.10
N CYS A 6 3.56 1.49 10.19
CA CYS A 6 2.48 1.04 9.33
C CYS A 6 2.89 1.29 7.88
N VAL A 7 2.88 0.24 7.06
CA VAL A 7 3.23 0.32 5.64
C VAL A 7 1.96 0.58 4.83
N GLY A 8 2.00 1.58 3.96
CA GLY A 8 0.94 1.85 2.99
C GLY A 8 1.35 1.41 1.59
N ILE A 9 0.53 0.62 0.91
CA ILE A 9 0.71 0.25 -0.50
C ILE A 9 -0.20 1.13 -1.36
N LEU A 10 0.41 2.01 -2.17
CA LEU A 10 -0.29 2.93 -3.05
C LEU A 10 -0.98 2.20 -4.21
N ARG A 11 -2.05 2.80 -4.74
CA ARG A 11 -2.56 2.48 -6.07
C ARG A 11 -1.69 3.20 -7.10
N GLU A 12 -1.23 2.46 -8.11
CA GLU A 12 -0.49 3.04 -9.24
C GLU A 12 -1.40 3.93 -10.09
N THR A 13 -0.82 4.96 -10.69
CA THR A 13 -1.53 5.97 -11.48
C THR A 13 -1.68 5.61 -12.95
N ARG A 14 -0.82 4.71 -13.44
CA ARG A 14 -0.80 4.25 -14.82
C ARG A 14 -1.54 2.93 -14.92
N ASP A 15 -2.55 2.87 -15.79
CA ASP A 15 -3.42 1.69 -15.90
C ASP A 15 -2.67 0.44 -16.39
N GLU A 16 -1.59 0.62 -17.16
CA GLU A 16 -0.73 -0.48 -17.62
C GLU A 16 0.21 -1.03 -16.53
N GLU A 17 0.39 -0.34 -15.40
CA GLU A 17 1.24 -0.79 -14.30
C GLU A 17 0.46 -1.72 -13.36
N GLN A 18 0.49 -3.00 -13.66
CA GLN A 18 -0.22 -4.02 -12.86
C GLN A 18 0.63 -4.62 -11.73
N ARG A 19 1.93 -4.32 -11.68
CA ARG A 19 2.82 -4.83 -10.63
C ARG A 19 2.53 -4.13 -9.30
N VAL A 20 3.06 -4.70 -8.22
CA VAL A 20 2.89 -4.16 -6.87
C VAL A 20 4.23 -4.12 -6.15
N PRO A 21 4.46 -3.15 -5.26
CA PRO A 21 5.72 -3.08 -4.51
C PRO A 21 5.81 -4.19 -3.44
N LEU A 22 4.65 -4.70 -2.98
CA LEU A 22 4.54 -5.83 -2.06
C LEU A 22 3.35 -6.71 -2.46
N THR A 23 3.61 -8.01 -2.59
CA THR A 23 2.60 -9.03 -2.89
C THR A 23 1.77 -9.37 -1.64
N PRO A 24 0.64 -10.08 -1.77
CA PRO A 24 -0.09 -10.60 -0.62
C PRO A 24 0.74 -11.50 0.31
N ALA A 25 1.77 -12.18 -0.21
CA ALA A 25 2.68 -13.00 0.60
C ALA A 25 3.60 -12.12 1.46
N ASP A 26 4.15 -11.03 0.88
CA ASP A 26 4.96 -10.05 1.61
C ASP A 26 4.15 -9.35 2.71
N VAL A 27 2.89 -9.03 2.40
CA VAL A 27 1.94 -8.48 3.39
C VAL A 27 1.73 -9.45 4.55
N ASN A 28 1.48 -10.73 4.27
CA ASN A 28 1.34 -11.72 5.34
C ASN A 28 2.61 -11.83 6.20
N TRP A 29 3.79 -11.76 5.57
CA TRP A 29 5.07 -11.79 6.26
C TRP A 29 5.28 -10.59 7.20
N LEU A 30 4.83 -9.39 6.80
CA LEU A 30 4.84 -8.17 7.62
C LEU A 30 3.86 -8.26 8.80
N ILE A 31 2.62 -8.68 8.52
CA ILE A 31 1.57 -8.83 9.55
C ILE A 31 2.01 -9.81 10.64
N ARG A 32 2.64 -10.94 10.26
CA ARG A 32 3.20 -11.91 11.21
C ARG A 32 4.31 -11.36 12.11
N ARG A 33 4.91 -10.22 11.75
CA ARG A 33 5.94 -9.52 12.54
C ARG A 33 5.37 -8.34 13.33
N GLY A 34 4.05 -8.19 13.36
CA GLY A 34 3.37 -7.10 14.05
C GLY A 34 3.46 -5.75 13.33
N ILE A 35 3.80 -5.74 12.04
CA ILE A 35 3.78 -4.53 11.21
C ILE A 35 2.44 -4.47 10.50
N SER A 36 1.65 -3.43 10.76
CA SER A 36 0.36 -3.24 10.10
C SER A 36 0.53 -2.77 8.67
N VAL A 37 -0.39 -3.19 7.79
CA VAL A 37 -0.39 -2.80 6.38
C VAL A 37 -1.75 -2.21 6.00
N GLU A 38 -1.72 -1.03 5.38
CA GLU A 38 -2.84 -0.40 4.69
C GLU A 38 -2.60 -0.50 3.18
N VAL A 39 -3.63 -0.84 2.41
CA VAL A 39 -3.55 -0.96 0.95
C VAL A 39 -4.64 -0.10 0.35
N GLU A 40 -4.26 0.85 -0.51
CA GLU A 40 -5.23 1.64 -1.26
C GLU A 40 -6.02 0.70 -2.19
N SER A 41 -7.34 0.82 -2.26
CA SER A 41 -8.15 0.04 -3.20
C SER A 41 -7.67 0.24 -4.64
N SER A 42 -7.58 -0.82 -5.46
CA SER A 42 -7.29 -0.69 -6.89
C SER A 42 -7.88 -1.81 -7.73
N HIS A 43 -8.34 -1.43 -8.92
CA HIS A 43 -8.91 -2.32 -9.91
C HIS A 43 -7.88 -2.82 -10.93
N THR A 44 -6.77 -2.10 -11.11
CA THR A 44 -5.78 -2.32 -12.19
C THR A 44 -4.69 -3.32 -11.82
N ARG A 45 -4.28 -3.36 -10.54
CA ARG A 45 -3.21 -4.25 -10.07
C ARG A 45 -3.56 -5.75 -10.25
N ILE A 46 -2.52 -6.57 -10.42
CA ILE A 46 -2.66 -8.02 -10.64
C ILE A 46 -3.29 -8.74 -9.44
N PHE A 47 -3.00 -8.28 -8.21
CA PHE A 47 -3.54 -8.85 -6.98
C PHE A 47 -4.75 -8.07 -6.49
N LYS A 48 -5.92 -8.69 -6.47
CA LYS A 48 -7.18 -8.05 -6.04
C LYS A 48 -7.23 -7.79 -4.54
N ASP A 49 -7.97 -6.75 -4.13
CA ASP A 49 -8.18 -6.34 -2.74
C ASP A 49 -8.50 -7.48 -1.78
N HIS A 50 -9.36 -8.42 -2.18
CA HIS A 50 -9.77 -9.51 -1.31
C HIS A 50 -8.59 -10.42 -0.91
N MET A 51 -7.53 -10.49 -1.72
CA MET A 51 -6.34 -11.27 -1.39
C MET A 51 -5.49 -10.55 -0.34
N TYR A 52 -5.35 -9.23 -0.44
CA TYR A 52 -4.73 -8.42 0.61
C TYR A 52 -5.52 -8.48 1.93
N ARG A 53 -6.86 -8.43 1.88
CA ARG A 53 -7.71 -8.65 3.07
C ARG A 53 -7.42 -10.00 3.71
N LYS A 54 -7.37 -11.08 2.91
CA LYS A 54 -7.04 -12.44 3.39
C LYS A 54 -5.64 -12.52 4.02
N SER A 55 -4.68 -11.73 3.53
CA SER A 55 -3.34 -11.64 4.12
C SER A 55 -3.25 -10.81 5.41
N GLY A 56 -4.35 -10.17 5.83
CA GLY A 56 -4.43 -9.37 7.06
C GLY A 56 -4.24 -7.87 6.87
N ALA A 57 -4.12 -7.38 5.64
CA ALA A 57 -4.08 -5.94 5.38
C ALA A 57 -5.47 -5.29 5.44
N ARG A 58 -5.47 -4.01 5.79
CA ARG A 58 -6.67 -3.16 5.72
C ARG A 58 -6.74 -2.49 4.35
N ILE A 59 -7.83 -2.72 3.61
CA ILE A 59 -8.10 -1.97 2.37
C ILE A 59 -8.67 -0.61 2.73
N VAL A 60 -8.19 0.44 2.06
CA VAL A 60 -8.53 1.83 2.35
C VAL A 60 -8.72 2.62 1.07
N ASP A 61 -9.54 3.67 1.12
CA ASP A 61 -9.56 4.69 0.07
C ASP A 61 -8.62 5.85 0.41
N ARG A 62 -8.30 6.02 1.70
CA ARG A 62 -7.34 7.00 2.21
C ARG A 62 -6.55 6.42 3.38
N PHE A 63 -5.24 6.62 3.34
CA PHE A 63 -4.36 6.22 4.44
C PHE A 63 -4.63 7.06 5.68
N SER A 64 -4.65 6.41 6.84
CA SER A 64 -4.83 7.10 8.13
C SER A 64 -3.74 6.78 9.14
N LYS A 65 -3.09 5.61 9.02
CA LYS A 65 -2.02 5.20 9.94
C LYS A 65 -0.70 4.96 9.25
N ALA A 66 -0.68 4.81 7.92
CA ALA A 66 0.54 4.57 7.17
C ALA A 66 1.60 5.66 7.44
N SER A 67 2.77 5.23 7.90
CA SER A 67 3.93 6.08 8.16
C SER A 67 5.03 5.90 7.13
N PHE A 68 4.89 4.90 6.25
CA PHE A 68 5.79 4.63 5.14
C PHE A 68 4.98 4.17 3.93
N LEU A 69 4.98 4.96 2.85
CA LEU A 69 4.22 4.69 1.62
C LEU A 69 5.13 4.08 0.55
N LEU A 70 4.62 3.08 -0.14
CA LEU A 70 5.30 2.36 -1.22
C LEU A 70 4.45 2.37 -2.49
N GLY A 71 5.09 2.74 -3.60
CA GLY A 71 4.61 2.60 -4.97
C GLY A 71 5.77 2.16 -5.87
N ILE A 72 5.46 1.73 -7.10
CA ILE A 72 6.45 1.36 -8.11
C ILE A 72 6.83 2.57 -8.94
N LYS A 73 5.84 3.30 -9.46
CA LYS A 73 6.06 4.46 -10.33
C LYS A 73 5.96 5.76 -9.54
N THR A 74 6.20 6.85 -10.26
CA THR A 74 6.11 8.21 -9.72
C THR A 74 4.75 8.44 -9.07
N PRO A 75 4.71 9.06 -7.87
CA PRO A 75 3.47 9.38 -7.19
C PRO A 75 2.63 10.38 -7.99
N ARG A 76 1.35 10.51 -7.64
CA ARG A 76 0.50 11.59 -8.18
C ARG A 76 1.09 12.93 -7.76
N THR A 77 1.25 13.86 -8.68
CA THR A 77 1.77 15.20 -8.37
C THR A 77 0.91 15.91 -7.32
N GLU A 78 -0.41 15.69 -7.34
CA GLU A 78 -1.36 16.21 -6.35
C GLU A 78 -1.18 15.64 -4.93
N ASP A 79 -0.55 14.47 -4.78
CA ASP A 79 -0.22 13.88 -3.47
C ASP A 79 1.08 14.45 -2.88
N LEU A 80 1.87 15.17 -3.68
CA LEU A 80 3.13 15.75 -3.24
C LEU A 80 2.92 17.09 -2.55
N TYR A 81 3.76 17.37 -1.56
CA TYR A 81 3.85 18.72 -1.01
C TYR A 81 4.37 19.67 -2.10
N ALA A 82 3.70 20.81 -2.27
CA ALA A 82 4.14 21.83 -3.21
C ALA A 82 5.62 22.20 -2.95
N ASN A 83 6.39 22.31 -4.04
CA ASN A 83 7.82 22.67 -4.03
C ASN A 83 8.75 21.64 -3.35
N LYS A 84 8.40 20.35 -3.39
CA LYS A 84 9.29 19.23 -3.03
C LYS A 84 9.40 18.19 -4.14
#